data_AF-A0A7Z7YSL1-F1
#
_entry.id   AF-A0A7Z7YSL1-F1
#
_cell.length_a   1.000
_cell.length_b   1.000
_cell.length_c   1.000
_cell.angle_alpha   90.00
_cell.angle_beta   90.00
_cell.angle_gamma   90.00
#
_symmetry.space_group_name_H-M   'P 1'
#
loop_
_entity.id
_entity.type
_entity.pdbx_description
1 polymer ?
#
loop_
_entity_poly.entity_id
_entity_poly.type
_entity_poly.pdbx_seq_one_letter_code
_entity_poly.pdbx_strand_id
1 'polypeptide(L)'
;SSHYQFGHIPSRIPLRASFNQKGKRDRFKAKGLNVVTYGKETIHISGLEQLVDDSQTQGLAMMLSYVKNELLDDKSTIVELTNSLYQRIEKHGLDVISNHQGHPGHLALPRKQEFIATLNRYRILKIKQ
;
A
#
# COMPACT_ATOMS: atom_id res chain seq x y z
N SER A 1 10.50 35.13 17.44
CA SER A 1 9.53 34.29 16.70
C SER A 1 10.27 33.14 16.04
N SER A 2 10.10 31.92 16.54
CA SER A 2 10.75 30.71 16.01
C SER A 2 10.01 30.23 14.76
N HIS A 3 10.58 30.50 13.58
CA HIS A 3 10.16 29.86 12.34
C HIS A 3 10.50 28.37 12.40
N TYR A 4 9.50 27.51 12.60
CA TYR A 4 9.62 26.09 12.29
C TYR A 4 9.74 25.95 10.76
N GLN A 5 10.96 25.86 10.24
CA GLN A 5 11.16 25.31 8.91
C GLN A 5 10.80 23.82 8.98
N PHE A 6 9.67 23.44 8.38
CA PHE A 6 9.44 22.04 8.07
C PHE A 6 10.58 21.58 7.15
N GLY A 7 11.32 20.57 7.59
CA GLY A 7 12.46 20.03 6.83
C GLY A 7 12.06 19.46 5.48
N HIS A 8 13.05 19.21 4.62
CA HIS A 8 12.87 18.60 3.31
C HIS A 8 12.13 17.25 3.43
N ILE A 9 11.13 17.00 2.58
CA ILE A 9 10.43 15.70 2.57
C ILE A 9 11.47 14.64 2.20
N PRO A 10 11.75 13.64 3.06
CA PRO A 10 12.77 12.65 2.77
C PRO A 10 12.30 11.78 1.60
N SER A 11 13.16 11.65 0.59
CA SER A 11 12.98 10.76 -0.56
C SER A 11 13.07 9.30 -0.10
N ARG A 12 11.97 8.73 0.38
CA ARG A 12 11.91 7.34 0.83
C ARG A 12 11.56 6.44 -0.35
N ILE A 13 12.56 5.76 -0.88
CA ILE A 13 12.43 4.82 -2.01
C ILE A 13 12.26 3.39 -1.43
N PRO A 14 11.09 2.76 -1.57
CA PRO A 14 10.88 1.39 -1.13
C PRO A 14 11.60 0.40 -2.06
N LEU A 15 12.24 -0.60 -1.47
CA LEU A 15 13.02 -1.59 -2.23
C LEU A 15 12.23 -2.88 -2.45
N ARG A 16 12.29 -3.44 -3.66
CA ARG A 16 11.78 -4.76 -4.07
C ARG A 16 12.26 -5.88 -3.16
N ALA A 17 13.47 -5.75 -2.61
CA ALA A 17 14.03 -6.69 -1.63
C ALA A 17 13.18 -6.85 -0.36
N SER A 18 12.23 -5.94 -0.09
CA SER A 18 11.23 -6.03 0.98
C SER A 18 10.08 -6.99 0.67
N PHE A 19 9.92 -7.38 -0.59
CA PHE A 19 8.81 -8.19 -1.11
C PHE A 19 9.33 -9.49 -1.74
N ASN A 20 10.03 -10.28 -0.93
CA ASN A 20 10.79 -11.45 -1.37
C ASN A 20 10.09 -12.80 -1.11
N GLN A 21 8.79 -12.80 -0.81
CA GLN A 21 8.03 -14.03 -0.61
C GLN A 21 7.90 -14.80 -1.95
N LYS A 22 7.67 -16.12 -1.87
CA LYS A 22 7.55 -16.98 -3.06
C LYS A 22 6.30 -17.87 -2.99
N GLY A 23 5.83 -18.29 -4.17
CA GLY A 23 4.71 -19.23 -4.31
C GLY A 23 3.44 -18.72 -3.61
N LYS A 24 2.73 -19.60 -2.89
CA LYS A 24 1.47 -19.28 -2.20
C LYS A 24 1.58 -18.18 -1.12
N ARG A 25 2.79 -17.80 -0.72
CA ARG A 25 3.06 -16.72 0.25
C ARG A 25 3.28 -15.37 -0.41
N ASP A 26 3.52 -15.33 -1.72
CA ASP A 26 3.72 -14.08 -2.46
C ASP A 26 2.39 -13.39 -2.80
N ARG A 27 1.61 -13.09 -1.77
CA ARG A 27 0.32 -12.42 -1.91
C ARG A 27 -0.01 -11.61 -0.67
N PHE A 28 -0.66 -10.49 -0.90
CA PHE A 28 -1.29 -9.71 0.15
C PHE A 28 -2.68 -10.26 0.45
N LYS A 29 -3.10 -10.21 1.72
CA LYS A 29 -4.46 -10.56 2.13
C LYS A 29 -4.94 -9.62 3.21
N ALA A 30 -6.17 -9.14 3.10
CA ALA A 30 -6.91 -8.57 4.21
C ALA A 30 -7.29 -9.67 5.22
N LYS A 31 -7.30 -9.31 6.50
CA LYS A 31 -7.78 -10.15 7.61
C LYS A 31 -8.66 -9.29 8.52
N GLY A 32 -9.95 -9.22 8.20
CA GLY A 32 -10.89 -8.31 8.86
C GLY A 32 -10.49 -6.84 8.68
N LEU A 33 -10.99 -6.01 9.59
CA LEU A 33 -10.97 -4.55 9.42
C LEU A 33 -9.59 -3.92 9.48
N ASN A 34 -8.65 -4.50 10.23
CA ASN A 34 -7.47 -3.76 10.69
C ASN A 34 -6.13 -4.43 10.39
N VAL A 35 -6.13 -5.45 9.54
CA VAL A 35 -4.92 -6.24 9.28
C VAL A 35 -4.77 -6.56 7.80
N VAL A 36 -3.59 -6.24 7.26
CA VAL A 36 -3.11 -6.79 5.98
C VAL A 36 -1.95 -7.72 6.27
N THR A 37 -1.84 -8.82 5.53
CA THR A 37 -0.72 -9.76 5.63
C THR A 37 -0.02 -9.91 4.29
N TYR A 38 1.31 -10.08 4.33
CA TYR A 38 2.12 -10.47 3.19
C TYR A 38 2.96 -11.69 3.55
N GLY A 39 2.61 -12.85 3.01
CA GLY A 39 3.17 -14.12 3.46
C GLY A 39 2.89 -14.37 4.95
N LYS A 40 3.93 -14.33 5.79
CA LYS A 40 3.81 -14.43 7.27
C LYS A 40 3.82 -13.07 7.95
N GLU A 41 4.20 -12.02 7.24
CA GLU A 41 4.33 -10.68 7.81
C GLU A 41 2.95 -10.05 7.98
N THR A 42 2.77 -9.39 9.12
CA THR A 42 1.51 -8.74 9.48
C THR A 42 1.72 -7.23 9.51
N ILE A 43 0.84 -6.51 8.82
CA ILE A 43 0.75 -5.06 8.79
C ILE A 43 -0.52 -4.68 9.55
N HIS A 44 -0.34 -4.28 10.80
CA HIS A 44 -1.44 -3.77 11.62
C HIS A 44 -1.75 -2.34 11.21
N ILE A 45 -2.97 -2.10 10.74
CA ILE A 45 -3.45 -0.78 10.31
C ILE A 45 -4.51 -0.20 11.25
N SER A 46 -4.75 -0.84 12.40
CA SER A 46 -5.50 -0.30 13.54
C SER A 46 -4.90 1.06 13.94
N GLY A 47 -5.62 2.15 13.71
CA GLY A 47 -5.14 3.52 13.87
C GLY A 47 -5.09 4.34 12.57
N LEU A 48 -5.63 3.81 11.47
CA LEU A 48 -6.13 4.63 10.37
C LEU A 48 -7.60 4.95 10.67
N GLU A 49 -7.85 6.14 11.22
CA GLU A 49 -9.14 6.56 11.80
C GLU A 49 -10.34 6.50 10.83
N GLN A 50 -10.09 6.37 9.52
CA GLN A 50 -11.12 6.39 8.48
C GLN A 50 -11.44 5.00 7.91
N LEU A 51 -10.75 3.95 8.38
CA LEU A 51 -11.05 2.57 8.02
C LEU A 51 -12.22 2.02 8.85
N VAL A 52 -13.42 2.05 8.27
CA VAL A 52 -14.66 1.61 8.94
C VAL A 52 -15.27 0.34 8.34
N ASP A 53 -14.73 -0.14 7.21
CA ASP A 53 -15.24 -1.31 6.50
C ASP A 53 -14.11 -2.21 5.97
N ASP A 54 -14.32 -3.53 6.03
CA ASP A 54 -13.38 -4.56 5.55
C ASP A 54 -13.00 -4.39 4.07
N SER A 55 -13.90 -3.79 3.27
CA SER A 55 -13.67 -3.46 1.86
C SER A 55 -12.47 -2.55 1.61
N GLN A 56 -12.21 -1.61 2.53
CA GLN A 56 -11.08 -0.69 2.40
C GLN A 56 -9.76 -1.41 2.72
N THR A 57 -9.78 -2.32 3.70
CA THR A 57 -8.62 -3.16 4.01
C THR A 57 -8.31 -4.15 2.88
N GLN A 58 -9.35 -4.67 2.23
CA GLN A 58 -9.20 -5.41 0.98
C GLN A 58 -8.64 -4.53 -0.14
N GLY A 59 -9.13 -3.29 -0.27
CA GLY A 59 -8.59 -2.27 -1.17
C GLY A 59 -7.09 -2.05 -0.96
N LEU A 60 -6.64 -1.90 0.29
CA LEU A 60 -5.22 -1.73 0.63
C LEU A 60 -4.37 -2.96 0.25
N ALA A 61 -4.87 -4.17 0.46
CA ALA A 61 -4.16 -5.39 0.08
C ALA A 61 -3.94 -5.47 -1.44
N MET A 62 -4.95 -5.12 -2.24
CA MET A 62 -4.83 -5.04 -3.70
C MET A 62 -3.93 -3.87 -4.14
N MET A 63 -4.10 -2.74 -3.46
CA MET A 63 -3.18 -1.59 -3.36
C MET A 63 -1.71 -2.00 -3.47
N LEU A 64 -1.29 -2.70 -2.42
CA LEU A 64 0.08 -3.16 -2.20
C LEU A 64 0.51 -4.18 -3.24
N SER A 65 -0.39 -5.09 -3.64
CA SER A 65 -0.11 -6.09 -4.66
C SER A 65 0.19 -5.43 -6.01
N TYR A 66 -0.61 -4.44 -6.42
CA TYR A 66 -0.41 -3.72 -7.67
C TYR A 66 0.90 -2.95 -7.66
N VAL A 67 1.17 -2.17 -6.60
CA VAL A 67 2.44 -1.43 -6.50
C VAL A 67 3.63 -2.37 -6.55
N LYS A 68 3.62 -3.46 -5.79
CA LYS A 68 4.69 -4.46 -5.81
C LYS A 68 4.97 -5.02 -7.20
N ASN A 69 3.91 -5.38 -7.94
CA ASN A 69 4.04 -6.11 -9.20
C ASN A 69 4.28 -5.20 -10.41
N GLU A 70 3.66 -4.01 -10.43
CA GLU A 70 3.58 -3.19 -11.64
C GLU A 70 4.37 -1.87 -11.55
N LEU A 71 4.56 -1.31 -10.35
CA LEU A 71 5.11 0.04 -10.19
C LEU A 71 6.46 0.10 -9.47
N LEU A 72 6.72 -0.84 -8.56
CA LEU A 72 7.92 -0.82 -7.72
C LEU A 72 9.18 -1.02 -8.56
N ASP A 73 10.17 -0.12 -8.48
CA ASP A 73 11.30 -0.05 -9.40
C ASP A 73 12.67 0.26 -8.72
N ASP A 74 12.71 0.30 -7.39
CA ASP A 74 13.88 0.69 -6.58
C ASP A 74 14.41 2.11 -6.86
N LYS A 75 13.61 2.98 -7.51
CA LYS A 75 13.97 4.35 -7.88
C LYS A 75 12.94 5.38 -7.45
N SER A 76 11.66 5.05 -7.61
CA SER A 76 10.53 5.90 -7.30
C SER A 76 10.27 5.96 -5.79
N THR A 77 10.00 7.16 -5.28
CA THR A 77 9.63 7.37 -3.87
C THR A 77 8.24 6.80 -3.56
N ILE A 78 7.95 6.59 -2.27
CA ILE A 78 6.59 6.20 -1.82
C ILE A 78 5.53 7.17 -2.35
N VAL A 79 5.82 8.47 -2.39
CA VAL A 79 4.87 9.49 -2.87
C VAL A 79 4.63 9.37 -4.37
N GLU A 80 5.69 9.19 -5.17
CA GLU A 80 5.57 9.00 -6.62
C GLU A 80 4.79 7.71 -6.95
N LEU A 81 5.14 6.59 -6.32
CA LEU A 81 4.43 5.32 -6.48
C LEU A 81 2.95 5.45 -6.11
N THR A 82 2.64 6.16 -5.02
CA THR A 82 1.26 6.43 -4.61
C THR A 82 0.54 7.28 -5.65
N ASN A 83 1.17 8.33 -6.19
CA ASN A 83 0.55 9.16 -7.21
C ASN A 83 0.30 8.39 -8.51
N SER A 84 1.29 7.61 -8.98
CA SER A 84 1.14 6.77 -10.17
C SER A 84 0.04 5.75 -10.03
N LEU A 85 -0.07 5.09 -8.88
CA LEU A 85 -1.17 4.17 -8.56
C LEU A 85 -2.54 4.86 -8.70
N TYR A 86 -2.72 6.04 -8.10
CA TYR A 86 -4.00 6.74 -8.13
C TYR A 86 -4.34 7.25 -9.52
N GLN A 87 -3.35 7.71 -10.29
CA GLN A 87 -3.56 8.07 -11.70
C GLN A 87 -4.01 6.88 -12.53
N ARG A 88 -3.50 5.67 -12.27
CA ARG A 88 -3.97 4.45 -12.95
C ARG A 88 -5.41 4.12 -12.58
N ILE A 89 -5.76 4.19 -11.29
CA ILE A 89 -7.13 3.95 -10.81
C ILE A 89 -8.10 5.00 -11.36
N GLU A 90 -7.72 6.27 -11.38
CA GLU A 90 -8.54 7.35 -11.94
C GLU A 90 -8.82 7.13 -13.43
N LYS A 91 -7.81 6.71 -14.19
CA LYS A 91 -7.93 6.51 -15.64
C LYS A 91 -8.66 5.22 -16.02
N HIS A 92 -8.51 4.15 -15.25
CA HIS A 92 -8.95 2.80 -15.63
C HIS A 92 -9.99 2.20 -14.69
N GLY A 93 -10.39 2.92 -13.64
CA GLY A 93 -11.25 2.40 -12.58
C GLY A 93 -10.50 1.49 -11.61
N LEU A 94 -11.23 1.00 -10.60
CA LEU A 94 -10.71 0.08 -9.58
C LEU A 94 -10.35 -1.31 -10.15
N ASP A 95 -10.84 -1.66 -11.34
CA ASP A 95 -10.57 -2.95 -11.96
C ASP A 95 -9.10 -3.15 -12.29
N VAL A 96 -8.34 -2.07 -12.50
CA VAL A 96 -6.89 -2.14 -12.81
C VAL A 96 -6.07 -2.75 -11.66
N ILE A 97 -6.56 -2.66 -10.43
CA ILE A 97 -5.92 -3.23 -9.24
C ILE A 97 -6.60 -4.52 -8.77
N SER A 98 -7.77 -4.84 -9.32
CA SER A 98 -8.55 -6.03 -8.99
C SER A 98 -8.00 -7.23 -9.76
N ASN A 99 -6.99 -7.90 -9.21
CA ASN A 99 -6.65 -9.25 -9.69
C ASN A 99 -7.79 -10.19 -9.26
N HIS A 100 -8.40 -10.88 -10.23
CA HIS A 100 -9.60 -11.71 -10.15
C HIS A 100 -9.58 -12.91 -9.14
N GLN A 101 -8.76 -12.89 -8.08
CA GLN A 101 -8.58 -13.99 -7.10
C GLN A 101 -9.55 -13.97 -5.90
N GLY A 102 -10.75 -13.44 -6.08
CA GLY A 102 -11.81 -13.44 -5.07
C GLY A 102 -12.85 -12.41 -5.43
N HIS A 103 -14.14 -12.70 -5.20
CA HIS A 103 -15.22 -11.80 -5.57
C HIS A 103 -14.92 -10.37 -5.11
N PRO A 104 -14.85 -9.41 -6.04
CA PRO A 104 -14.74 -8.01 -5.70
C PRO A 104 -16.10 -7.61 -5.16
N GLY A 105 -16.35 -7.85 -3.87
CA GLY A 105 -17.53 -7.28 -3.19
C GLY A 105 -17.54 -5.75 -3.33
N HIS A 106 -18.27 -5.03 -2.47
CA HIS A 106 -18.14 -3.58 -2.45
C HIS A 106 -16.69 -3.20 -2.18
N LEU A 107 -15.93 -2.81 -3.21
CA LEU A 107 -14.55 -2.37 -3.09
C LEU A 107 -14.56 -0.87 -2.88
N ALA A 108 -13.97 -0.43 -1.78
CA ALA A 108 -13.82 0.96 -1.46
C ALA A 108 -12.36 1.37 -1.70
N LEU A 109 -12.16 2.43 -2.49
CA LEU A 109 -10.84 3.01 -2.71
C LEU A 109 -10.34 3.64 -1.41
N PRO A 110 -9.25 3.13 -0.80
CA PRO A 110 -8.63 3.79 0.34
C PRO A 110 -8.08 5.16 -0.07
N ARG A 111 -7.77 6.02 0.90
CA ARG A 111 -7.16 7.34 0.68
C ARG A 111 -5.64 7.23 0.53
N LYS A 112 -5.02 8.22 -0.13
CA LYS A 112 -3.55 8.22 -0.38
C LYS A 112 -2.78 8.08 0.93
N GLN A 113 -3.23 8.78 1.96
CA GLN A 113 -2.64 8.79 3.29
C GLN A 113 -2.73 7.42 3.95
N GLU A 114 -3.84 6.69 3.80
CA GLU A 114 -4.01 5.34 4.34
C GLU A 114 -3.07 4.35 3.66
N PHE A 115 -2.91 4.46 2.34
CA PHE A 115 -1.96 3.65 1.58
C PHE A 115 -0.51 3.89 2.02
N ILE A 116 -0.09 5.16 2.08
CA ILE A 116 1.24 5.55 2.56
C ILE A 116 1.47 5.09 3.99
N ALA A 117 0.48 5.28 4.86
CA ALA A 117 0.57 4.91 6.26
C ALA A 117 0.60 3.38 6.45
N THR A 118 -0.01 2.62 5.56
CA THR A 118 0.10 1.15 5.50
C THR A 118 1.52 0.72 5.13
N LEU A 119 2.14 1.34 4.10
CA LEU A 119 3.54 1.11 3.76
C LEU A 119 4.48 1.46 4.92
N ASN A 120 4.21 2.57 5.62
CA ASN A 120 5.00 2.99 6.79
C ASN A 120 4.90 2.03 7.97
N ARG A 121 3.80 1.27 8.08
CA ARG A 121 3.59 0.24 9.12
C ARG A 121 4.14 -1.12 8.72
N TYR A 122 4.59 -1.31 7.47
CA TYR A 122 5.23 -2.54 7.04
C TYR A 122 6.66 -2.61 7.59
N ARG A 123 6.81 -3.28 8.74
CA ARG A 123 8.05 -3.27 9.54
C ARG A 123 9.31 -3.74 8.82
N ILE A 124 9.17 -4.64 7.84
CA ILE A 124 10.32 -5.16 7.08
C ILE A 124 10.56 -4.40 5.77
N LEU A 125 9.86 -3.29 5.54
CA LEU A 125 10.07 -2.43 4.39
C LEU A 125 11.48 -1.81 4.44
N LYS A 126 12.32 -2.23 3.51
CA LYS A 126 13.63 -1.62 3.26
C LYS A 126 13.44 -0.35 2.45
N ILE A 127 14.09 0.71 2.91
CA ILE A 127 14.01 2.05 2.32
C ILE A 127 15.42 2.51 1.97
N LYS A 128 15.59 3.04 0.76
CA LYS A 128 16.73 3.88 0.40
C LYS A 128 16.35 5.35 0.61
N GLN A 129 17.26 6.11 1.21
CA GLN A 129 17.16 7.56 1.40
C GLN A 129 18.16 8.27 0.50
#